data_AF-A0A034V8H3-F1
#
_entry.id   AF-A0A034V8H3-F1
#
_cell.length_a   1.000
_cell.length_b   1.000
_cell.length_c   1.000
_cell.angle_alpha   90.00
_cell.angle_beta   90.00
_cell.angle_gamma   90.00
#
_symmetry.space_group_name_H-M   'P 1'
#
loop_
_entity.id
_entity.type
_entity.pdbx_description
1 polymer ?
#
loop_
_entity_poly.entity_id
_entity_poly.type
_entity_poly.pdbx_seq_one_letter_code
_entity_poly.pdbx_strand_id
1 'polypeptide(L)'
;MPDSKAKECYDCTQKFSTFRRKHHCRLCGQIFCSRCCNQVVPGKIIKCAGDLKVCNYCSKIVLSYLKSPDIAVDLHADLQALQQDLTQKLEEQNDINNIEALSTRAISTRKISVGYQEERFATHMGNCLSIDDRKNILQQSNSLITLHEEMQRQLTTQNSGTCLIEYMILHEKSSNKIQAIAILNAMLAAGFLQPIVPDSEL
;
A
#
# COMPACT_ATOMS: atom_id res chain seq x y z
N MET A 1 -8.50 10.30 14.60
CA MET A 1 -9.35 11.35 15.22
C MET A 1 -9.36 12.58 14.31
N PRO A 2 -10.51 13.21 14.01
CA PRO A 2 -10.55 14.44 13.21
C PRO A 2 -9.96 15.63 13.96
N ASP A 3 -9.17 16.46 13.27
CA ASP A 3 -8.52 17.64 13.87
C ASP A 3 -9.49 18.62 14.53
N SER A 4 -10.69 18.80 13.96
CA SER A 4 -11.71 19.73 14.47
C SER A 4 -12.17 19.38 15.89
N LYS A 5 -12.10 18.11 16.30
CA LYS A 5 -12.55 17.64 17.62
C LYS A 5 -11.44 17.70 18.68
N ALA A 6 -10.17 17.76 18.30
CA ALA A 6 -9.05 17.80 19.24
C ALA A 6 -8.75 19.24 19.67
N LYS A 7 -9.13 19.59 20.91
CA LYS A 7 -8.84 20.91 21.51
C LYS A 7 -7.50 20.94 22.26
N GLU A 8 -7.02 19.78 22.70
CA GLU A 8 -5.82 19.63 23.50
C GLU A 8 -5.05 18.35 23.15
N CYS A 9 -3.77 18.33 23.52
CA CYS A 9 -2.91 17.17 23.34
C CYS A 9 -3.47 15.96 24.11
N TYR A 10 -3.58 14.81 23.45
CA TYR A 10 -4.10 13.59 24.05
C TYR A 10 -3.26 13.08 25.25
N ASP A 11 -1.97 13.41 25.30
CA ASP A 11 -1.05 12.97 26.37
C ASP A 11 -0.89 14.03 27.47
N CYS A 12 -0.39 15.20 27.11
CA CYS A 12 -0.06 16.25 28.10
C CYS A 12 -1.20 17.24 28.40
N THR A 13 -2.39 17.05 27.82
CA THR A 13 -3.61 17.86 27.99
C THR A 13 -3.46 19.36 27.73
N GLN A 14 -2.33 19.82 27.18
CA GLN A 14 -2.12 21.22 26.81
C GLN A 14 -2.94 21.57 25.56
N LYS A 15 -3.69 22.68 25.64
CA LYS A 15 -4.50 23.21 24.53
C LYS A 15 -3.66 23.52 23.30
N PHE A 16 -4.18 23.17 22.14
CA PHE A 16 -3.58 23.57 20.88
C PHE A 16 -3.77 25.08 20.63
N SER A 17 -2.82 25.68 19.94
CA SER A 17 -2.82 27.10 19.57
C SER A 17 -2.13 27.29 18.23
N THR A 18 -2.07 28.53 17.73
CA THR A 18 -1.34 28.86 16.49
C THR A 18 0.13 28.43 16.53
N PHE A 19 0.77 28.49 17.70
CA PHE A 19 2.15 28.06 17.92
C PHE A 19 2.28 26.59 18.33
N ARG A 20 1.21 25.99 18.89
CA ARG A 20 1.16 24.57 19.27
C ARG A 20 0.28 23.82 18.28
N ARG A 21 0.90 23.36 17.19
CA ARG A 21 0.23 22.63 16.12
C ARG A 21 -0.13 21.19 16.53
N LYS A 22 -1.13 20.66 15.83
CA LYS A 22 -1.64 19.28 15.98
C LYS A 22 -0.76 18.32 15.21
N HIS A 23 -0.46 17.17 15.81
CA HIS A 23 0.30 16.09 15.19
C HIS A 23 -0.39 14.75 15.43
N HIS A 24 -0.60 14.01 14.36
CA HIS A 24 -1.24 12.70 14.43
C HIS A 24 -0.19 11.63 14.70
N CYS A 25 -0.47 10.72 15.63
CA CYS A 25 0.25 9.45 15.69
C CYS A 25 -0.26 8.55 14.55
N ARG A 26 0.64 8.01 13.73
CA ARG A 26 0.27 7.10 12.63
C ARG A 26 -0.10 5.69 13.09
N LEU A 27 0.21 5.33 14.34
CA LEU A 27 -0.17 4.04 14.94
C LEU A 27 -1.54 4.08 15.61
N CYS A 28 -1.76 4.95 16.60
CA CYS A 28 -3.04 4.99 17.33
C CYS A 28 -4.06 6.01 16.78
N GLY A 29 -3.68 6.85 15.81
CA GLY A 29 -4.57 7.81 15.18
C GLY A 29 -5.01 9.00 16.05
N GLN A 30 -4.51 9.11 17.29
CA GLN A 30 -4.79 10.23 18.20
C GLN A 30 -3.92 11.46 17.89
N ILE A 31 -4.33 12.62 18.43
CA ILE A 31 -3.72 13.92 18.16
C ILE A 31 -2.91 14.43 19.36
N PHE A 32 -1.68 14.84 19.10
CA PHE A 32 -0.67 15.20 20.08
C PHE A 32 0.02 16.53 19.72
N CYS A 33 0.71 17.13 20.67
CA CYS A 33 1.65 18.22 20.39
C CYS A 33 3.01 17.68 19.90
N SER A 34 3.88 18.56 19.40
CA SER A 34 5.19 18.17 18.85
C SER A 34 6.05 17.40 19.84
N ARG A 35 5.99 17.73 21.14
CA ARG A 35 6.75 17.05 22.20
C ARG A 35 6.25 15.63 22.51
N CYS A 36 4.94 15.40 22.41
CA CYS A 36 4.32 14.11 22.72
C CYS A 36 4.30 13.15 21.51
N CYS A 37 4.51 13.69 20.31
CA CYS A 37 4.62 12.96 19.05
C CYS A 37 5.86 13.43 18.28
N ASN A 38 7.04 13.11 18.82
CA ASN A 38 8.35 13.37 18.21
C ASN A 38 9.11 12.09 17.85
N GLN A 39 8.55 10.92 18.14
CA GLN A 39 9.22 9.65 17.87
C GLN A 39 8.95 9.21 16.43
N VAL A 40 9.92 8.50 15.88
CA VAL A 40 9.86 7.93 14.53
C VAL A 40 10.17 6.45 14.64
N VAL A 41 9.29 5.63 14.07
CA VAL A 41 9.46 4.18 14.01
C VAL A 41 9.69 3.78 12.55
N PRO A 42 10.73 2.98 12.25
CA PRO A 42 10.94 2.45 10.91
C PRO A 42 9.74 1.60 10.48
N GLY A 43 9.11 1.97 9.36
CA GLY A 43 7.94 1.24 8.85
C GLY A 43 8.25 -0.21 8.52
N LYS A 44 9.51 -0.57 8.26
CA LYS A 44 9.96 -1.97 8.06
C LYS A 44 9.46 -2.92 9.14
N ILE A 45 9.46 -2.46 10.39
CA ILE A 45 9.04 -3.25 11.56
C ILE A 45 7.52 -3.51 11.55
N ILE A 46 6.76 -2.59 10.96
CA ILE A 46 5.30 -2.63 10.90
C ILE A 46 4.86 -2.97 9.46
N LYS A 47 5.76 -3.54 8.64
CA LYS A 47 5.55 -3.87 7.22
C LYS A 47 5.01 -2.71 6.36
N CYS A 48 5.27 -1.47 6.79
CA CYS A 48 4.87 -0.22 6.15
C CYS A 48 6.06 0.42 5.41
N ALA A 49 5.79 1.15 4.32
CA ALA A 49 6.83 1.90 3.63
C ALA A 49 7.20 3.18 4.38
N GLY A 50 8.50 3.45 4.51
CA GLY A 50 9.03 4.68 5.09
C GLY A 50 8.90 4.75 6.62
N ASP A 51 9.21 5.92 7.16
CA ASP A 51 9.28 6.16 8.59
C ASP A 51 7.95 6.72 9.13
N LEU A 52 7.48 6.16 10.24
CA LEU A 52 6.18 6.51 10.83
C LEU A 52 6.38 7.42 12.03
N LYS A 53 5.76 8.60 12.00
CA LYS A 53 5.71 9.51 13.14
C LYS A 53 4.69 9.02 14.18
N VAL A 54 5.14 8.81 15.41
CA VAL A 54 4.35 8.17 16.47
C VAL A 54 4.44 8.91 17.80
N CYS A 55 3.45 8.68 18.68
CA CYS A 55 3.52 9.20 20.04
C CYS A 55 4.49 8.40 20.91
N ASN A 56 4.89 8.98 22.03
CA ASN A 56 5.83 8.37 22.97
C ASN A 56 5.35 7.00 23.47
N TYR A 57 4.04 6.84 23.71
CA TYR A 57 3.45 5.57 24.14
C TYR A 57 3.61 4.49 23.07
N CYS A 58 3.16 4.74 21.84
CA CYS A 58 3.26 3.77 20.75
C CYS A 58 4.72 3.42 20.41
N SER A 59 5.64 4.38 20.50
CA SER A 59 7.08 4.10 20.36
C SER A 59 7.58 3.09 21.40
N LYS A 60 7.21 3.24 22.68
CA LYS A 60 7.58 2.28 23.74
C LYS A 60 7.02 0.88 23.50
N ILE A 61 5.77 0.79 23.04
CA ILE A 61 5.14 -0.50 22.70
C ILE A 61 5.91 -1.18 21.56
N VAL A 62 6.22 -0.47 20.48
CA VAL A 62 7.01 -1.03 19.38
C VAL A 62 8.40 -1.47 19.85
N LEU A 63 9.08 -0.66 20.65
CA LEU A 63 10.39 -1.03 21.20
C LEU A 63 10.32 -2.26 22.11
N SER A 64 9.22 -2.45 22.84
CA SER A 64 9.02 -3.64 23.68
C SER A 64 8.76 -4.88 22.83
N TYR A 65 7.98 -4.73 21.76
CA TYR A 65 7.75 -5.77 20.76
C TYR A 65 9.06 -6.22 20.12
N LEU A 66 9.90 -5.28 19.66
CA LEU A 66 11.20 -5.56 19.06
C LEU A 66 12.22 -6.25 19.98
N LYS A 67 12.04 -6.15 21.28
CA LYS A 67 12.89 -6.79 22.27
C LYS A 67 12.39 -8.19 22.66
N SER A 68 11.24 -8.64 22.13
CA SER A 68 10.76 -9.99 22.39
C SER A 68 11.60 -11.01 21.61
N PRO A 69 11.88 -12.18 22.21
CA PRO A 69 12.70 -13.23 21.58
C PRO A 69 12.06 -13.82 20.32
N ASP A 70 10.73 -13.78 20.20
CA ASP A 70 9.99 -14.40 19.09
C ASP A 70 10.27 -13.70 17.73
N ILE A 71 10.54 -12.39 17.72
CA ILE A 71 10.83 -11.64 16.48
C ILE A 71 12.21 -11.98 15.92
N ALA A 72 13.17 -12.35 16.76
CA ALA A 72 14.50 -12.73 16.28
C ALA A 72 14.42 -13.97 15.38
N VAL A 73 13.49 -14.87 15.66
CA VAL A 73 13.23 -16.10 14.89
C VAL A 73 12.59 -15.76 13.55
N ASP A 74 11.53 -14.94 13.55
CA ASP A 74 10.84 -14.52 12.32
C ASP A 74 11.75 -13.69 11.41
N LEU A 75 12.55 -12.78 11.99
CA LEU A 75 13.50 -11.97 11.24
C LEU A 75 14.63 -12.82 10.64
N HIS A 76 15.05 -13.89 11.35
CA HIS A 76 16.03 -14.84 10.83
C HIS A 76 15.48 -15.61 9.63
N ALA A 77 14.21 -16.04 9.69
CA ALA A 77 13.54 -16.71 8.58
C ALA A 77 13.39 -15.78 7.36
N ASP A 78 12.96 -14.53 7.57
CA ASP A 78 12.86 -13.52 6.50
C ASP A 78 14.22 -13.23 5.84
N LEU A 79 15.30 -13.13 6.65
CA LEU A 79 16.67 -12.96 6.14
C LEU A 79 17.16 -14.18 5.35
N GLN A 80 16.85 -15.39 5.79
CA GLN A 80 17.19 -16.62 5.06
C GLN A 80 16.44 -16.71 3.73
N ALA A 81 15.15 -16.38 3.70
CA ALA A 81 14.35 -16.38 2.48
C ALA A 81 14.88 -15.36 1.46
N LEU A 82 15.27 -14.16 1.91
CA LEU A 82 15.91 -13.16 1.06
C LEU A 82 17.25 -13.64 0.49
N GLN A 83 18.04 -14.33 1.31
CA GLN A 83 19.32 -14.88 0.86
C GLN A 83 19.14 -15.95 -0.22
N GLN A 84 18.13 -16.81 -0.08
CA GLN A 84 17.80 -17.83 -1.08
C GLN A 84 17.34 -17.23 -2.40
N ASP A 85 16.44 -16.24 -2.37
CA ASP A 85 15.96 -15.55 -3.59
C ASP A 85 17.11 -14.82 -4.33
N LEU A 86 18.04 -14.22 -3.58
CA LEU A 86 19.24 -13.60 -4.16
C LEU A 86 20.17 -14.63 -4.80
N THR A 87 20.40 -15.78 -4.16
CA THR A 87 21.23 -16.87 -4.71
C THR A 87 20.61 -17.44 -5.99
N GLN A 88 19.31 -17.70 -5.99
CA GLN A 88 18.60 -18.19 -7.17
C GLN A 88 18.70 -17.21 -8.34
N LYS A 89 18.51 -15.90 -8.09
CA LYS A 89 18.65 -14.87 -9.12
C LYS A 89 20.08 -14.73 -9.66
N LEU A 90 21.10 -15.04 -8.86
CA LEU A 90 22.50 -15.05 -9.30
C LEU A 90 22.80 -16.28 -10.17
N GLU A 91 22.14 -17.41 -9.91
CA GLU A 91 22.24 -18.62 -10.75
C GLU A 91 21.54 -18.41 -12.10
N GLU A 92 20.33 -17.84 -12.10
CA GLU A 92 19.57 -17.51 -13.32
C GLU A 92 20.29 -16.49 -14.22
N GLN A 93 21.13 -15.61 -13.65
CA GLN A 93 21.93 -14.66 -14.42
C GLN A 93 23.15 -15.28 -15.13
N ASN A 94 23.64 -16.44 -14.67
CA ASN A 94 24.74 -17.14 -15.36
C ASN A 94 24.28 -17.85 -16.64
N ASP A 95 22.99 -18.20 -16.75
CA ASP A 95 22.42 -18.83 -17.95
C ASP A 95 22.09 -17.83 -19.07
N ILE A 96 21.92 -16.53 -18.75
CA ILE A 96 21.58 -15.49 -19.74
C ILE A 96 22.82 -14.82 -20.38
N ASN A 97 24.01 -14.95 -19.77
CA ASN A 97 25.25 -14.29 -20.26
C ASN A 97 25.82 -14.86 -21.59
N ASN A 98 25.09 -15.72 -22.30
CA ASN A 98 25.48 -16.19 -23.64
C ASN A 98 24.74 -15.53 -24.82
N ILE A 99 23.87 -14.53 -24.60
CA ILE A 99 23.26 -13.79 -25.73
C ILE A 99 23.30 -12.27 -25.49
N GLU A 100 24.33 -11.68 -26.10
CA GLU A 100 24.52 -10.31 -26.58
C GLU A 100 24.16 -9.08 -25.72
N ALA A 101 25.18 -8.25 -25.59
CA ALA A 101 25.19 -6.91 -25.07
C ALA A 101 24.41 -5.92 -25.97
N LEU A 102 23.57 -5.08 -25.35
CA LEU A 102 23.58 -3.65 -25.67
C LEU A 102 23.15 -2.80 -24.47
N SER A 103 24.09 -1.99 -24.03
CA SER A 103 23.99 -1.05 -22.92
C SER A 103 23.14 0.16 -23.30
N THR A 104 22.21 0.56 -22.43
CA THR A 104 22.06 1.99 -22.11
C THR A 104 21.45 2.17 -20.71
N ARG A 105 22.26 2.79 -19.85
CA ARG A 105 21.98 3.16 -18.46
C ARG A 105 20.81 4.14 -18.36
N ALA A 106 19.91 3.95 -17.38
CA ALA A 106 18.96 4.97 -16.96
C ALA A 106 19.18 5.37 -15.49
N ILE A 107 19.28 6.68 -15.31
CA ILE A 107 19.71 7.45 -14.15
C ILE A 107 18.63 7.46 -13.05
N SER A 108 19.06 7.31 -11.79
CA SER A 108 18.27 7.56 -10.58
C SER A 108 17.81 9.03 -10.56
N THR A 109 16.53 9.27 -10.86
CA THR A 109 15.85 10.54 -10.53
C THR A 109 14.69 10.25 -9.61
N ARG A 110 14.65 10.96 -8.47
CA ARG A 110 13.54 10.91 -7.50
C ARG A 110 12.30 11.50 -8.15
N LYS A 111 11.27 10.68 -8.40
CA LYS A 111 9.96 11.16 -8.85
C LYS A 111 9.06 11.45 -7.64
N ILE A 112 8.62 12.69 -7.52
CA ILE A 112 7.46 13.10 -6.72
C ILE A 112 6.23 12.97 -7.61
N SER A 113 5.23 12.22 -7.14
CA SER A 113 3.80 12.56 -7.15
C SER A 113 2.95 11.28 -7.18
N VAL A 114 2.00 11.23 -6.25
CA VAL A 114 0.63 10.67 -6.37
C VAL A 114 0.51 9.35 -7.15
N GLY A 115 0.39 8.23 -6.44
CA GLY A 115 0.06 6.92 -7.03
C GLY A 115 0.52 5.70 -6.23
N TYR A 116 1.42 5.87 -5.26
CA TYR A 116 2.12 4.74 -4.61
C TYR A 116 1.27 3.87 -3.66
N GLN A 117 -0.01 4.19 -3.44
CA GLN A 117 -0.85 3.36 -2.57
C GLN A 117 -1.54 2.22 -3.32
N GLU A 118 -1.68 2.29 -4.65
CA GLU A 118 -2.43 1.26 -5.40
C GLU A 118 -1.52 0.13 -5.93
N GLU A 119 -0.26 0.44 -6.27
CA GLU A 119 0.70 -0.55 -6.79
C GLU A 119 1.03 -1.65 -5.78
N ARG A 120 0.89 -1.38 -4.48
CA ARG A 120 1.21 -2.35 -3.41
C ARG A 120 0.11 -3.40 -3.18
N PHE A 121 -1.08 -3.22 -3.73
CA PHE A 121 -2.17 -4.20 -3.58
C PHE A 121 -2.10 -5.34 -4.59
N ALA A 122 -1.34 -5.18 -5.68
CA ALA A 122 -1.35 -6.10 -6.81
C ALA A 122 -0.19 -7.10 -6.83
N THR A 123 0.92 -6.80 -6.15
CA THR A 123 2.12 -7.66 -6.17
C THR A 123 2.35 -8.27 -4.79
N HIS A 124 1.82 -9.47 -4.62
CA HIS A 124 2.14 -10.46 -3.58
C HIS A 124 2.18 -9.98 -2.11
N MET A 125 1.01 -10.00 -1.45
CA MET A 125 0.95 -10.35 -0.03
C MET A 125 0.56 -11.82 0.09
N GLY A 126 1.53 -12.64 0.50
CA GLY A 126 1.25 -13.97 1.05
C GLY A 126 0.30 -13.86 2.23
N ASN A 127 -0.78 -14.63 2.13
CA ASN A 127 -1.74 -15.06 3.16
C ASN A 127 -1.50 -14.58 4.61
N CYS A 128 -2.10 -13.44 4.99
CA CYS A 128 -2.40 -13.16 6.40
C CYS A 128 -3.73 -12.40 6.63
N LEU A 129 -4.48 -12.09 5.56
CA LEU A 129 -5.79 -11.46 5.64
C LEU A 129 -6.85 -12.40 5.07
N SER A 130 -7.99 -12.51 5.77
CA SER A 130 -9.15 -13.22 5.22
C SER A 130 -9.60 -12.57 3.91
N ILE A 131 -10.17 -13.36 3.00
CA ILE A 131 -10.75 -12.88 1.74
C ILE A 131 -11.78 -11.77 2.02
N ASP A 132 -12.56 -11.92 3.11
CA ASP A 132 -13.56 -10.94 3.55
C ASP A 132 -12.92 -9.63 4.04
N ASP A 133 -11.82 -9.71 4.78
CA ASP A 133 -11.10 -8.51 5.24
C ASP A 133 -10.51 -7.73 4.06
N ARG A 134 -9.95 -8.46 3.08
CA ARG A 134 -9.42 -7.86 1.86
C ARG A 134 -10.51 -7.17 1.05
N LYS A 135 -11.69 -7.81 0.93
CA LYS A 135 -12.86 -7.22 0.27
C LYS A 135 -13.32 -5.96 0.99
N ASN A 136 -13.50 -6.01 2.32
CA ASN A 136 -13.94 -4.88 3.13
C ASN A 136 -12.99 -3.67 3.02
N ILE A 137 -11.67 -3.91 3.04
CA ILE A 137 -10.67 -2.85 2.90
C ILE A 137 -10.76 -2.19 1.52
N LEU A 138 -10.83 -2.98 0.45
CA LEU A 138 -10.87 -2.44 -0.91
C LEU A 138 -12.22 -1.76 -1.22
N GLN A 139 -13.32 -2.27 -0.68
CA GLN A 139 -14.65 -1.68 -0.82
C GLN A 139 -14.75 -0.30 -0.17
N GLN A 140 -13.96 -0.02 0.87
CA GLN A 140 -13.87 1.29 1.52
C GLN A 140 -12.89 2.26 0.82
N SER A 141 -12.28 1.85 -0.31
CA SER A 141 -11.33 2.70 -1.02
C SER A 141 -12.04 3.80 -1.81
N ASN A 142 -11.87 5.05 -1.37
CA ASN A 142 -12.44 6.23 -2.05
C ASN A 142 -11.96 6.35 -3.50
N SER A 143 -10.71 5.95 -3.81
CA SER A 143 -10.19 6.02 -5.19
C SER A 143 -10.91 5.03 -6.11
N LEU A 144 -11.13 3.80 -5.64
CA LEU A 144 -11.87 2.79 -6.40
C LEU A 144 -13.35 3.15 -6.55
N ILE A 145 -13.96 3.73 -5.51
CA ILE A 145 -15.35 4.23 -5.56
C ILE A 145 -15.49 5.32 -6.61
N THR A 146 -14.63 6.36 -6.57
CA THR A 146 -14.68 7.46 -7.55
C THR A 146 -14.43 6.96 -8.97
N LEU A 147 -13.46 6.04 -9.15
CA LEU A 147 -13.18 5.44 -10.46
C LEU A 147 -14.38 4.65 -10.98
N HIS A 148 -15.03 3.85 -10.13
CA HIS A 148 -16.23 3.11 -10.50
C HIS A 148 -17.39 4.02 -10.91
N GLU A 149 -17.64 5.10 -10.17
CA GLU A 149 -18.69 6.08 -10.51
C GLU A 149 -18.41 6.83 -11.82
N GLU A 150 -17.14 7.07 -12.15
CA GLU A 150 -16.74 7.68 -13.42
C GLU A 150 -16.93 6.70 -14.57
N MET A 151 -16.52 5.44 -14.39
CA MET A 151 -16.74 4.36 -15.36
C MET A 151 -18.23 4.15 -15.63
N GLN A 152 -19.08 4.14 -14.60
CA GLN A 152 -20.54 4.00 -14.77
C GLN A 152 -21.18 5.15 -15.55
N ARG A 153 -20.59 6.35 -15.54
CA ARG A 153 -21.09 7.51 -16.29
C ARG A 153 -20.68 7.50 -17.75
N GLN A 154 -19.56 6.85 -18.09
CA GLN A 154 -18.95 6.95 -19.42
C GLN A 154 -18.97 5.64 -20.22
N LEU A 155 -19.10 4.50 -19.56
CA LEU A 155 -19.09 3.18 -20.18
C LEU A 155 -20.46 2.52 -20.11
N THR A 156 -20.71 1.58 -21.02
CA THR A 156 -21.92 0.76 -21.02
C THR A 156 -21.93 -0.21 -19.83
N THR A 157 -23.08 -0.80 -19.51
CA THR A 157 -23.21 -1.74 -18.39
C THR A 157 -22.42 -3.04 -18.57
N GLN A 158 -22.07 -3.38 -19.81
CA GLN A 158 -21.23 -4.53 -20.17
C GLN A 158 -20.06 -4.04 -21.01
N ASN A 159 -18.85 -4.50 -20.68
CA ASN A 159 -17.64 -4.17 -21.40
C ASN A 159 -16.69 -5.37 -21.40
N SER A 160 -15.91 -5.53 -22.47
CA SER A 160 -14.80 -6.47 -22.47
C SER A 160 -13.65 -5.93 -21.61
N GLY A 161 -12.87 -6.84 -21.01
CA GLY A 161 -11.73 -6.45 -20.17
C GLY A 161 -10.69 -5.60 -20.93
N THR A 162 -10.52 -5.83 -22.24
CA THR A 162 -9.62 -5.03 -23.08
C THR A 162 -10.10 -3.60 -23.24
N CYS A 163 -11.40 -3.38 -23.42
CA CYS A 163 -11.99 -2.04 -23.51
C CYS A 163 -11.82 -1.27 -22.20
N LEU A 164 -11.95 -1.94 -21.05
CA LEU A 164 -11.70 -1.32 -19.75
C LEU A 164 -10.24 -0.90 -19.59
N ILE A 165 -9.29 -1.74 -20.01
CA ILE A 165 -7.86 -1.42 -19.97
C ILE A 165 -7.53 -0.23 -20.88
N GLU A 166 -8.08 -0.20 -22.09
CA GLU A 166 -7.89 0.92 -23.02
C GLU A 166 -8.47 2.22 -22.48
N TYR A 167 -9.68 2.17 -21.91
CA TYR A 167 -10.30 3.31 -21.23
C TYR A 167 -9.40 3.85 -20.10
N MET A 168 -8.85 2.96 -19.26
CA MET A 168 -7.97 3.35 -18.18
C MET A 168 -6.68 4.04 -18.63
N ILE A 169 -6.13 3.65 -19.78
CA ILE A 169 -4.93 4.27 -20.34
C ILE A 169 -5.28 5.59 -21.03
N LEU A 170 -6.35 5.62 -21.84
CA LEU A 170 -6.78 6.80 -22.59
C LEU A 170 -7.17 7.97 -21.68
N HIS A 171 -7.78 7.68 -20.53
CA HIS A 171 -8.18 8.68 -19.54
C HIS A 171 -7.13 8.91 -18.44
N GLU A 172 -5.89 8.47 -18.65
CA GLU A 172 -4.75 8.66 -17.73
C GLU A 172 -5.02 8.15 -16.29
N LYS A 173 -5.92 7.16 -16.14
CA LYS A 173 -6.21 6.49 -14.85
C LYS A 173 -5.14 5.46 -14.50
N SER A 174 -4.32 5.08 -15.47
CA SER A 174 -3.17 4.19 -15.32
C SER A 174 -2.07 4.58 -16.30
N SER A 175 -0.81 4.42 -15.90
CA SER A 175 0.38 4.74 -16.70
C SER A 175 0.77 3.64 -17.69
N ASN A 176 0.32 2.40 -17.46
CA ASN A 176 0.59 1.27 -18.34
C ASN A 176 -0.45 0.15 -18.16
N LYS A 177 -0.43 -0.82 -19.09
CA LYS A 177 -1.35 -1.96 -19.11
C LYS A 177 -1.30 -2.82 -17.83
N ILE A 178 -0.12 -2.98 -17.23
CA ILE A 178 0.06 -3.78 -16.00
C ILE A 178 -0.68 -3.10 -14.84
N GLN A 179 -0.54 -1.78 -14.71
CA GLN A 179 -1.25 -1.00 -13.69
C GLN A 179 -2.76 -0.99 -13.92
N ALA A 180 -3.22 -0.89 -15.18
CA ALA A 180 -4.64 -1.00 -15.51
C ALA A 180 -5.23 -2.35 -15.04
N ILE A 181 -4.56 -3.46 -15.37
CA ILE A 181 -4.98 -4.82 -14.96
C ILE A 181 -5.02 -4.95 -13.44
N ALA A 182 -4.00 -4.42 -12.74
CA ALA A 182 -3.94 -4.42 -11.29
C ALA A 182 -5.15 -3.72 -10.64
N ILE A 183 -5.50 -2.53 -11.14
CA ILE A 183 -6.64 -1.76 -10.62
C ILE A 183 -7.95 -2.47 -10.93
N LEU A 184 -8.15 -2.99 -12.15
CA LEU A 184 -9.36 -3.75 -12.50
C LEU A 184 -9.53 -5.02 -11.65
N ASN A 185 -8.43 -5.73 -11.35
CA ASN A 185 -8.45 -6.87 -10.45
C ASN A 185 -8.80 -6.47 -9.00
N ALA A 186 -8.35 -5.29 -8.54
CA ALA A 186 -8.75 -4.75 -7.25
C ALA A 186 -10.25 -4.38 -7.23
N MET A 187 -10.77 -3.82 -8.32
CA MET A 187 -12.21 -3.54 -8.45
C MET A 187 -13.06 -4.81 -8.48
N LEU A 188 -12.60 -5.88 -9.14
CA LEU A 188 -13.22 -7.21 -9.08
C LEU A 188 -13.22 -7.77 -7.65
N ALA A 189 -12.08 -7.71 -6.96
CA ALA A 189 -11.96 -8.20 -5.59
C ALA A 189 -12.80 -7.39 -4.58
N ALA A 190 -12.97 -6.09 -4.82
CA ALA A 190 -13.85 -5.22 -4.03
C ALA A 190 -15.34 -5.44 -4.32
N GLY A 191 -15.68 -6.10 -5.44
CA GLY A 191 -17.04 -6.29 -5.91
C GLY A 191 -17.64 -5.10 -6.67
N PHE A 192 -16.82 -4.14 -7.10
CA PHE A 192 -17.25 -3.05 -7.98
C PHE A 192 -17.44 -3.53 -9.43
N LEU A 193 -16.69 -4.55 -9.84
CA LEU A 193 -16.85 -5.22 -11.12
C LEU A 193 -17.27 -6.67 -10.88
N GLN A 194 -18.07 -7.23 -11.79
CA GLN A 194 -18.46 -8.63 -11.77
C GLN A 194 -18.14 -9.26 -13.13
N PRO A 195 -17.48 -10.43 -13.17
CA PRO A 195 -17.33 -11.19 -14.41
C PRO A 195 -18.71 -11.61 -14.93
N ILE A 196 -18.94 -11.43 -16.22
CA ILE A 196 -20.12 -12.00 -16.87
C ILE A 196 -19.82 -13.49 -17.06
N VAL A 197 -20.45 -14.32 -16.24
CA VAL A 197 -20.46 -15.77 -16.47
C VAL A 197 -21.52 -16.02 -17.55
N PRO A 198 -21.18 -16.59 -18.72
CA PRO A 198 -22.22 -17.04 -19.63
C PRO A 198 -23.01 -18.15 -18.93
N ASP A 199 -24.33 -17.99 -18.84
CA ASP A 199 -25.22 -19.01 -18.30
C ASP A 199 -24.92 -20.33 -19.02
N SER A 200 -24.26 -21.25 -18.32
CA SER A 200 -24.12 -22.62 -18.77
C SER A 200 -25.45 -23.30 -18.50
N GLU A 201 -26.32 -23.23 -19.51
CA GLU A 201 -27.46 -24.12 -19.80
C GLU A 201 -28.26 -24.68 -18.62
N LEU A 202 -29.49 -24.17 -18.46
CA LEU A 202 -30.64 -24.94 -17.95
C LEU A 202 -31.15 -25.88 -19.05
#